data_AF-A0A7S2VL89-F1
#
_entry.id   AF-A0A7S2VL89-F1
#
_cell.length_a   1.000
_cell.length_b   1.000
_cell.length_c   1.000
_cell.angle_alpha   90.00
_cell.angle_beta   90.00
_cell.angle_gamma   90.00
#
_symmetry.space_group_name_H-M   'P 1'
#
loop_
_entity.id
_entity.type
_entity.pdbx_description
1 polymer ?
#
loop_
_entity_poly.entity_id
_entity_poly.type
_entity_poly.pdbx_seq_one_letter_code
_entity_poly.pdbx_strand_id
1 'polypeptide(L)'
;IDVRALVSELDTLATAAAGHPGMPSGEDNTDSYLDYAPTAIPPQFQSSPGSSASAQEMALAPKSCAENEELVGGLCYGKCSTLSNGTHPYRMSAYQCCEQSSFLGCLLSSKKGSSIINFAFPGSGYDIDGSGNTPHPPGSCLENEENILNQCYQKCAILTKDEYPIRSGSNTCCKKKPCLNPFNLQSSGVGCDGYGIG
;
A
#
# COMPACT_ATOMS: atom_id res chain seq x y z
N ILE A 1 13.85 37.09 -11.21
CA ILE A 1 14.03 35.69 -11.66
C ILE A 1 13.38 35.61 -13.02
N ASP A 2 14.18 35.51 -14.08
CA ASP A 2 13.68 35.46 -15.46
C ASP A 2 13.31 34.01 -15.79
N VAL A 3 12.01 33.75 -15.87
CA VAL A 3 11.44 32.40 -16.02
C VAL A 3 11.75 31.83 -17.42
N ARG A 4 12.08 32.67 -18.42
CA ARG A 4 12.43 32.21 -19.77
C ARG A 4 13.81 31.56 -19.85
N ALA A 5 14.75 31.96 -19.00
CA ALA A 5 16.10 31.39 -18.99
C ALA A 5 16.12 29.94 -18.47
N LEU A 6 15.20 29.58 -17.55
CA LEU A 6 15.10 28.24 -16.97
C LEU A 6 14.46 27.21 -17.93
N VAL A 7 13.60 27.64 -18.85
CA VAL A 7 12.97 26.75 -19.84
C VAL A 7 13.99 26.30 -20.90
N SER A 8 14.97 27.15 -21.22
CA SER A 8 15.99 26.84 -22.22
C SER A 8 16.99 25.77 -21.79
N GLU A 9 17.17 25.52 -20.48
CA GLU A 9 18.04 24.44 -19.98
C GLU A 9 17.31 23.11 -19.78
N LEU A 10 15.96 23.10 -19.79
CA LEU A 10 15.19 21.86 -19.71
C LEU A 10 15.14 21.12 -21.06
N ASP A 11 15.14 21.86 -22.18
CA ASP A 11 15.10 21.28 -23.54
C ASP A 11 16.40 20.55 -23.93
N THR A 12 17.54 20.99 -23.40
CA THR A 12 18.83 20.32 -23.65
C THR A 12 18.98 19.00 -22.88
N LEU A 13 18.27 18.82 -21.76
CA LEU A 13 18.24 17.56 -21.00
C LEU A 13 17.26 16.54 -21.57
N ALA A 14 16.16 16.99 -22.18
CA ALA A 14 15.18 16.09 -22.82
C ALA A 14 15.76 15.37 -24.07
N THR A 15 16.76 15.97 -24.73
CA THR A 15 17.35 15.42 -25.95
C THR A 15 18.48 14.40 -25.68
N ALA A 16 18.91 14.25 -24.42
CA ALA A 16 19.99 13.32 -24.06
C ALA A 16 19.53 11.87 -23.76
N ALA A 17 18.23 11.60 -23.81
CA ALA A 17 17.67 10.27 -23.49
C ALA A 17 17.39 9.38 -24.72
N ALA A 18 17.68 9.85 -25.95
CA ALA A 18 17.49 9.07 -27.16
C ALA A 18 18.82 8.43 -27.60
N GLY A 19 19.05 7.17 -27.24
CA GLY A 19 20.17 6.41 -27.78
C GLY A 19 20.78 5.30 -26.92
N HIS A 20 20.10 4.79 -25.90
CA HIS A 20 20.57 3.58 -25.22
C HIS A 20 20.22 2.33 -26.05
N PRO A 21 21.21 1.49 -26.44
CA PRO A 21 20.93 0.25 -27.12
C PRO A 21 20.26 -0.72 -26.15
N GLY A 22 19.03 -1.16 -26.47
CA GLY A 22 18.31 -2.18 -25.70
C GLY A 22 16.84 -1.84 -25.33
N MET A 23 16.31 -0.68 -25.69
CA MET A 23 14.87 -0.41 -25.57
C MET A 23 14.14 -0.74 -26.89
N PRO A 24 13.05 -1.52 -26.85
CA PRO A 24 12.24 -1.75 -28.04
C PRO A 24 11.60 -0.44 -28.51
N SER A 25 11.63 -0.21 -29.82
CA SER A 25 10.84 0.80 -30.49
C SER A 25 9.37 0.51 -30.21
N GLY A 26 8.70 1.39 -29.45
CA GLY A 26 7.28 1.29 -29.10
C GLY A 26 6.39 1.45 -30.33
N GLU A 27 6.40 0.45 -31.19
CA GLU A 27 5.41 0.21 -32.22
C GLU A 27 4.60 -1.01 -31.77
N ASP A 28 3.68 -0.77 -30.83
CA ASP A 28 2.75 -1.80 -30.36
C ASP A 28 1.74 -2.06 -31.48
N ASN A 29 2.05 -3.00 -32.38
CA ASN A 29 1.06 -3.54 -33.30
C ASN A 29 0.14 -4.49 -32.52
N THR A 30 -1.00 -3.98 -32.07
CA THR A 30 -2.00 -4.73 -31.30
C THR A 30 -2.79 -5.75 -32.13
N ASP A 31 -2.57 -5.82 -33.44
CA ASP A 31 -3.37 -6.67 -34.33
C ASP A 31 -2.86 -8.12 -34.39
N SER A 32 -1.60 -8.40 -34.02
CA SER A 32 -1.05 -9.77 -34.14
C SER A 32 -1.42 -10.72 -33.00
N TYR A 33 -2.07 -10.25 -31.93
CA TYR A 33 -2.42 -11.12 -30.78
C TYR A 33 -3.80 -11.78 -30.91
N LEU A 34 -4.67 -11.28 -31.80
CA LEU A 34 -6.00 -11.86 -32.02
C LEU A 34 -5.98 -13.04 -33.01
N ASP A 35 -4.94 -13.16 -33.84
CA ASP A 35 -4.84 -14.24 -34.84
C ASP A 35 -4.45 -15.61 -34.26
N TYR A 36 -4.02 -15.65 -32.98
CA TYR A 36 -3.68 -16.90 -32.27
C TYR A 36 -4.64 -17.25 -31.14
N ALA A 37 -5.76 -16.54 -31.01
CA ALA A 37 -6.79 -16.93 -30.07
C ALA A 37 -7.43 -18.26 -30.55
N PRO A 38 -7.36 -19.35 -29.77
CA PRO A 38 -8.05 -20.58 -30.14
C PRO A 38 -9.56 -20.30 -30.22
N THR A 39 -10.16 -20.59 -31.37
CA THR A 39 -11.60 -20.37 -31.64
C THR A 39 -12.53 -21.25 -30.81
N ALA A 40 -11.99 -22.10 -29.93
CA ALA A 40 -12.75 -23.00 -29.08
C ALA A 40 -12.18 -23.06 -27.67
N ILE A 41 -13.05 -22.77 -26.68
CA ILE A 41 -12.78 -22.99 -25.26
C ILE A 41 -12.73 -24.50 -25.01
N PRO A 42 -11.71 -25.03 -24.31
CA PRO A 42 -11.65 -26.44 -23.94
C PRO A 42 -12.89 -26.87 -23.13
N PRO A 43 -13.40 -28.10 -23.30
CA PRO A 43 -14.64 -28.54 -22.68
C PRO A 43 -14.62 -28.49 -21.14
N GLN A 44 -13.45 -28.50 -20.50
CA GLN A 44 -13.33 -28.31 -19.05
C GLN A 44 -13.66 -26.89 -18.54
N PHE A 45 -13.80 -25.89 -19.42
CA PHE A 45 -14.18 -24.52 -19.08
C PHE A 45 -15.59 -24.15 -19.57
N GLN A 46 -16.39 -25.13 -20.03
CA GLN A 46 -17.79 -24.90 -20.34
C GLN A 46 -18.59 -24.85 -19.04
N SER A 47 -18.89 -23.63 -18.59
CA SER A 47 -19.67 -23.34 -17.39
C SER A 47 -21.10 -23.88 -17.50
N SER A 48 -21.55 -24.53 -16.43
CA SER A 48 -22.92 -24.95 -16.20
C SER A 48 -23.90 -23.76 -16.32
N PRO A 49 -25.11 -23.95 -16.89
CA PRO A 49 -26.11 -22.90 -16.94
C PRO A 49 -26.82 -22.81 -15.58
N GLY A 50 -26.50 -21.78 -14.80
CA GLY A 50 -27.23 -21.51 -13.57
C GLY A 50 -26.53 -20.55 -12.62
N SER A 51 -26.60 -19.25 -12.90
CA SER A 51 -27.17 -18.27 -11.98
C SER A 51 -26.95 -16.87 -12.57
N SER A 52 -28.02 -16.31 -13.10
CA SER A 52 -28.13 -14.88 -13.40
C SER A 52 -28.18 -14.11 -12.08
N ALA A 53 -27.02 -13.91 -11.47
CA ALA A 53 -26.82 -12.86 -10.48
C ALA A 53 -26.11 -11.70 -11.20
N SER A 54 -26.93 -10.75 -11.65
CA SER A 54 -26.63 -9.33 -11.71
C SER A 54 -25.15 -8.99 -11.71
N ALA A 55 -24.62 -8.63 -12.88
CA ALA A 55 -23.47 -7.74 -13.00
C ALA A 55 -23.83 -6.40 -12.36
N GLN A 56 -23.81 -6.37 -11.02
CA GLN A 56 -23.64 -5.13 -10.29
C GLN A 56 -22.17 -4.78 -10.52
N GLU A 57 -21.98 -3.87 -11.46
CA GLU A 57 -20.91 -2.89 -11.42
C GLU A 57 -20.79 -2.36 -9.99
N MET A 58 -20.01 -3.07 -9.18
CA MET A 58 -19.55 -2.58 -7.90
C MET A 58 -18.53 -1.53 -8.29
N ALA A 59 -19.01 -0.30 -8.48
CA ALA A 59 -18.15 0.87 -8.54
C ALA A 59 -17.19 0.73 -7.36
N LEU A 60 -15.94 0.42 -7.68
CA LEU A 60 -14.87 0.26 -6.73
C LEU A 60 -14.78 1.60 -6.03
N ALA A 61 -15.37 1.70 -4.83
CA ALA A 61 -15.26 2.90 -4.02
C ALA A 61 -13.79 3.30 -4.02
N PRO A 62 -13.45 4.61 -4.19
CA PRO A 62 -12.07 5.04 -4.16
C PRO A 62 -11.50 4.52 -2.85
N LYS A 63 -10.60 3.54 -2.99
CA LYS A 63 -10.01 2.83 -1.88
C LYS A 63 -9.43 3.89 -0.94
N SER A 64 -9.94 3.96 0.28
CA SER A 64 -9.47 4.90 1.30
C SER A 64 -8.41 4.24 2.16
N CYS A 65 -7.67 5.05 2.92
CA CYS A 65 -6.83 4.52 3.99
C CYS A 65 -7.70 4.00 5.15
N ALA A 66 -7.11 3.22 6.04
CA ALA A 66 -7.79 2.78 7.25
C ALA A 66 -8.14 3.98 8.16
N GLU A 67 -9.05 3.78 9.12
CA GLU A 67 -9.51 4.87 10.01
C GLU A 67 -8.39 5.51 10.83
N ASN A 68 -7.34 4.75 11.15
CA ASN A 68 -6.15 5.20 11.87
C ASN A 68 -5.05 5.79 10.97
N GLU A 69 -5.34 5.99 9.68
CA GLU A 69 -4.38 6.43 8.67
C GLU A 69 -4.81 7.71 7.93
N GLU A 70 -3.87 8.32 7.23
CA GLU A 70 -4.04 9.50 6.39
C GLU A 70 -3.34 9.30 5.03
N LEU A 71 -3.98 9.78 3.96
CA LEU A 71 -3.47 9.65 2.59
C LEU A 71 -2.50 10.80 2.28
N VAL A 72 -1.24 10.47 2.03
CA VAL A 72 -0.21 11.42 1.60
C VAL A 72 0.61 10.82 0.47
N GLY A 73 0.74 11.55 -0.65
CA GLY A 73 1.56 11.09 -1.78
C GLY A 73 1.12 9.75 -2.40
N GLY A 74 -0.16 9.39 -2.27
CA GLY A 74 -0.70 8.11 -2.76
C GLY A 74 -0.46 6.92 -1.84
N LEU A 75 0.07 7.13 -0.64
CA LEU A 75 0.27 6.11 0.39
C LEU A 75 -0.49 6.48 1.67
N CYS A 76 -0.82 5.46 2.44
CA CYS A 76 -1.48 5.54 3.73
C CYS A 76 -0.43 5.50 4.84
N TYR A 77 -0.39 6.59 5.60
CA TYR A 77 0.48 6.78 6.74
C TYR A 77 -0.34 6.75 8.02
N GLY A 78 0.24 6.34 9.14
CA GLY A 78 -0.37 6.56 10.45
C GLY A 78 -0.58 8.05 10.69
N LYS A 79 -1.72 8.41 11.28
CA LYS A 79 -2.07 9.82 11.55
C LYS A 79 -1.03 10.48 12.45
N CYS A 80 -0.54 11.65 12.05
CA CYS A 80 0.37 12.45 12.87
C CYS A 80 -0.19 12.77 14.27
N SER A 81 -1.50 12.94 14.42
CA SER A 81 -2.15 13.09 15.74
C SER A 81 -1.94 11.88 16.64
N THR A 82 -1.96 10.66 16.11
CA THR A 82 -1.70 9.44 16.86
C THR A 82 -0.20 9.27 17.12
N LEU A 83 0.63 9.40 16.08
CA LEU A 83 2.07 9.15 16.16
C LEU A 83 2.81 10.16 17.05
N SER A 84 2.27 11.37 17.21
CA SER A 84 2.85 12.43 18.06
C SER A 84 2.15 12.57 19.42
N ASN A 85 1.27 11.64 19.78
CA ASN A 85 0.42 11.74 20.98
C ASN A 85 -0.33 13.10 21.07
N GLY A 86 -0.82 13.59 19.94
CA GLY A 86 -1.63 14.80 19.81
C GLY A 86 -0.82 16.11 19.77
N THR A 87 0.50 16.08 19.92
CA THR A 87 1.31 17.30 19.97
C THR A 87 1.53 17.95 18.61
N HIS A 88 1.57 17.14 17.55
CA HIS A 88 1.85 17.57 16.18
C HIS A 88 0.86 16.89 15.22
N PRO A 89 -0.41 17.32 15.17
CA PRO A 89 -1.45 16.57 14.48
C PRO A 89 -1.41 16.67 12.96
N TYR A 90 -0.63 17.57 12.38
CA TYR A 90 -0.65 17.86 10.94
C TYR A 90 0.57 17.27 10.23
N ARG A 91 0.35 16.49 9.18
CA ARG A 91 1.43 15.92 8.37
C ARG A 91 1.89 16.88 7.28
N MET A 92 3.20 17.04 7.13
CA MET A 92 3.78 17.79 5.99
C MET A 92 4.52 16.92 4.99
N SER A 93 5.09 15.80 5.45
CA SER A 93 5.77 14.84 4.59
C SER A 93 5.71 13.44 5.21
N ALA A 94 6.32 12.46 4.54
CA ALA A 94 6.47 11.11 5.07
C ALA A 94 7.16 11.09 6.45
N TYR A 95 8.07 12.02 6.71
CA TYR A 95 8.92 12.02 7.91
C TYR A 95 8.59 13.14 8.91
N GLN A 96 7.59 13.96 8.65
CA GLN A 96 7.38 15.22 9.37
C GLN A 96 5.93 15.43 9.81
N CYS A 97 5.77 15.68 11.11
CA CYS A 97 4.53 16.14 11.72
C CYS A 97 4.72 17.55 12.31
N CYS A 98 3.63 18.32 12.36
CA CYS A 98 3.62 19.73 12.72
C CYS A 98 2.51 20.07 13.71
N GLU A 99 2.78 21.06 14.56
CA GLU A 99 1.78 21.65 15.46
C GLU A 99 0.75 22.48 14.69
N GLN A 100 1.15 23.10 13.57
CA GLN A 100 0.30 23.97 12.75
C GLN A 100 0.01 23.35 11.39
N SER A 101 -1.22 23.52 10.91
CA SER A 101 -1.66 23.02 9.59
C SER A 101 -1.13 23.83 8.40
N SER A 102 -0.74 25.09 8.64
CA SER A 102 -0.15 25.94 7.60
C SER A 102 1.26 25.48 7.28
N PHE A 103 1.54 25.26 5.99
CA PHE A 103 2.87 24.90 5.51
C PHE A 103 3.96 25.88 5.96
N LEU A 104 3.70 27.19 5.78
CA LEU A 104 4.61 28.25 6.23
C LEU A 104 4.72 28.28 7.75
N GLY A 105 3.61 28.03 8.45
CA GLY A 105 3.57 27.94 9.90
C GLY A 105 4.39 26.77 10.45
N CYS A 106 4.43 25.64 9.77
CA CYS A 106 5.29 24.54 10.16
C CYS A 106 6.77 24.80 9.83
N LEU A 107 7.07 25.33 8.64
CA LEU A 107 8.46 25.47 8.17
C LEU A 107 9.20 26.66 8.79
N LEU A 108 8.51 27.78 9.04
CA LEU A 108 9.11 29.07 9.43
C LEU A 108 8.78 29.48 10.87
N SER A 109 8.19 28.60 11.68
CA SER A 109 7.84 28.98 13.05
C SER A 109 9.10 29.13 13.92
N SER A 110 9.20 30.31 14.55
CA SER A 110 10.24 30.61 15.54
C SER A 110 10.07 29.83 16.84
N LYS A 111 8.96 29.12 17.03
CA LYS A 111 8.72 28.27 18.19
C LYS A 111 9.49 26.96 18.00
N LYS A 112 10.47 26.71 18.88
CA LYS A 112 11.19 25.42 18.92
C LYS A 112 10.19 24.28 19.13
N GLY A 113 10.33 23.22 18.34
CA GLY A 113 9.44 22.07 18.41
C GLY A 113 8.04 22.33 17.87
N SER A 114 7.89 23.27 16.92
CA SER A 114 6.67 23.42 16.11
C SER A 114 6.55 22.38 14.99
N SER A 115 7.68 21.72 14.69
CA SER A 115 7.81 20.62 13.75
C SER A 115 8.66 19.53 14.40
N ILE A 116 8.22 18.29 14.25
CA ILE A 116 9.00 17.09 14.59
C ILE A 116 9.30 16.33 13.32
N ILE A 117 10.57 15.95 13.16
CA ILE A 117 11.04 15.25 11.97
C ILE A 117 11.87 14.06 12.44
N ASN A 118 11.67 12.91 11.80
CA ASN A 118 12.48 11.73 12.05
C ASN A 118 12.90 11.09 10.71
N PHE A 119 14.05 11.54 10.19
CA PHE A 119 14.69 11.00 8.99
C PHE A 119 15.53 9.75 9.30
N ALA A 120 14.98 8.80 10.04
CA ALA A 120 15.67 7.55 10.30
C ALA A 120 15.69 6.68 9.04
N PHE A 121 15.27 5.42 9.14
CA PHE A 121 15.20 4.51 8.00
C PHE A 121 13.79 4.52 7.39
N PRO A 122 13.64 4.22 6.08
CA PRO A 122 12.32 4.02 5.49
C PRO A 122 11.52 2.99 6.31
N GLY A 123 10.25 3.27 6.59
CA GLY A 123 9.45 2.41 7.48
C GLY A 123 9.71 2.63 8.98
N SER A 124 10.17 3.80 9.39
CA SER A 124 10.40 4.12 10.81
C SER A 124 10.05 5.56 11.18
N GLY A 125 9.97 5.84 12.48
CA GLY A 125 9.61 7.18 12.96
C GLY A 125 8.18 7.56 12.57
N TYR A 126 8.04 8.55 11.69
CA TYR A 126 6.74 9.00 11.16
C TYR A 126 6.41 8.43 9.77
N ASP A 127 7.36 7.71 9.17
CA ASP A 127 7.24 7.02 7.88
C ASP A 127 6.73 5.60 8.08
N ILE A 128 5.60 5.48 8.76
CA ILE A 128 4.92 4.21 9.07
C ILE A 128 3.42 4.34 8.83
N ASP A 129 2.76 3.21 8.60
CA ASP A 129 1.31 3.04 8.54
C ASP A 129 0.67 3.17 9.95
N GLY A 130 -0.64 2.98 10.05
CA GLY A 130 -1.35 3.07 11.33
C GLY A 130 -1.05 1.94 12.32
N SER A 131 -0.37 0.88 11.87
CA SER A 131 -0.02 -0.34 12.62
C SER A 131 1.47 -0.43 12.95
N GLY A 132 2.29 0.51 12.46
CA GLY A 132 3.74 0.53 12.65
C GLY A 132 4.55 -0.20 11.57
N ASN A 133 3.95 -0.55 10.43
CA ASN A 133 4.65 -1.09 9.26
C ASN A 133 4.95 0.02 8.23
N THR A 134 5.51 -0.35 7.08
CA THR A 134 5.73 0.58 5.96
C THR A 134 4.43 1.10 5.36
N PRO A 135 4.36 2.38 4.95
CA PRO A 135 3.18 2.95 4.28
C PRO A 135 2.79 2.16 3.02
N HIS A 136 1.49 2.06 2.75
CA HIS A 136 0.95 1.26 1.65
C HIS A 136 -0.07 2.04 0.82
N PRO A 137 -0.37 1.66 -0.44
CA PRO A 137 -1.45 2.28 -1.20
C PRO A 137 -2.82 2.13 -0.50
N PRO A 138 -3.76 3.06 -0.73
CA PRO A 138 -5.13 2.94 -0.23
C PRO A 138 -5.84 1.67 -0.69
N GLY A 139 -6.66 1.12 0.20
CA GLY A 139 -7.36 -0.17 0.01
C GLY A 139 -6.41 -1.29 -0.43
N SER A 140 -5.22 -1.25 0.17
CA SER A 140 -4.36 -2.41 0.30
C SER A 140 -5.21 -3.55 0.88
N CYS A 141 -5.79 -3.41 2.09
CA CYS A 141 -6.60 -4.44 2.76
C CYS A 141 -7.93 -3.92 3.34
N LEU A 142 -8.92 -4.81 3.53
CA LEU A 142 -10.16 -4.54 4.27
C LEU A 142 -9.93 -4.41 5.79
N GLU A 143 -10.91 -3.87 6.54
CA GLU A 143 -10.80 -3.73 8.01
C GLU A 143 -10.60 -5.06 8.76
N ASN A 144 -11.13 -6.15 8.21
CA ASN A 144 -10.99 -7.51 8.71
C ASN A 144 -9.71 -8.21 8.21
N GLU A 145 -8.87 -7.50 7.47
CA GLU A 145 -7.64 -8.02 6.89
C GLU A 145 -6.40 -7.34 7.49
N GLU A 146 -5.25 -7.97 7.33
CA GLU A 146 -3.93 -7.48 7.69
C GLU A 146 -2.97 -7.66 6.51
N ASN A 147 -2.10 -6.68 6.29
CA ASN A 147 -1.14 -6.72 5.21
C ASN A 147 0.14 -7.45 5.64
N ILE A 148 0.51 -8.51 4.92
CA ILE A 148 1.84 -9.12 4.99
C ILE A 148 2.39 -9.22 3.59
N LEU A 149 3.59 -8.68 3.37
CA LEU A 149 4.29 -8.73 2.08
C LEU A 149 3.44 -8.18 0.92
N ASN A 150 2.71 -7.09 1.15
CA ASN A 150 1.77 -6.48 0.18
C ASN A 150 0.58 -7.38 -0.22
N GLN A 151 0.35 -8.46 0.52
CA GLN A 151 -0.82 -9.31 0.35
C GLN A 151 -1.70 -9.19 1.59
N CYS A 152 -3.01 -9.13 1.37
CA CYS A 152 -3.98 -9.04 2.45
C CYS A 152 -4.46 -10.42 2.82
N TYR A 153 -4.47 -10.64 4.13
CA TYR A 153 -4.96 -11.86 4.73
C TYR A 153 -5.98 -11.48 5.78
N GLN A 154 -7.03 -12.26 5.95
CA GLN A 154 -7.95 -12.08 7.06
C GLN A 154 -7.18 -12.12 8.39
N LYS A 155 -7.49 -11.23 9.34
CA LYS A 155 -6.76 -11.13 10.61
C LYS A 155 -6.72 -12.46 11.34
N CYS A 156 -5.55 -12.85 11.84
CA CYS A 156 -5.36 -14.06 12.65
C CYS A 156 -6.32 -14.12 13.85
N ALA A 157 -6.61 -12.98 14.49
CA ALA A 157 -7.62 -12.86 15.55
C ALA A 157 -9.02 -13.32 15.10
N ILE A 158 -9.42 -13.01 13.87
CA ILE A 158 -10.71 -13.42 13.32
C ILE A 158 -10.70 -14.91 12.96
N LEU A 159 -9.67 -15.35 12.24
CA LEU A 159 -9.53 -16.74 11.76
C LEU A 159 -9.46 -17.77 12.90
N THR A 160 -8.83 -17.38 14.01
CA THR A 160 -8.56 -18.26 15.15
C THR A 160 -9.48 -17.99 16.34
N LYS A 161 -10.45 -17.07 16.21
CA LYS A 161 -11.34 -16.64 17.30
C LYS A 161 -10.54 -16.20 18.54
N ASP A 162 -9.55 -15.35 18.30
CA ASP A 162 -8.59 -14.80 19.27
C ASP A 162 -7.65 -15.81 19.94
N GLU A 163 -7.64 -17.08 19.52
CA GLU A 163 -6.74 -18.08 20.13
C GLU A 163 -5.27 -17.88 19.72
N TYR A 164 -5.01 -17.47 18.46
CA TYR A 164 -3.68 -17.18 17.93
C TYR A 164 -3.73 -15.84 17.19
N PRO A 165 -3.81 -14.69 17.88
CA PRO A 165 -4.17 -13.42 17.25
C PRO A 165 -3.05 -12.76 16.44
N ILE A 166 -1.80 -13.22 16.55
CA ILE A 166 -0.64 -12.55 15.96
C ILE A 166 -0.20 -13.30 14.71
N ARG A 167 -0.14 -12.63 13.55
CA ARG A 167 0.37 -13.24 12.33
C ARG A 167 1.90 -13.35 12.33
N SER A 168 2.40 -14.49 11.86
CA SER A 168 3.83 -14.77 11.68
C SER A 168 4.21 -15.12 10.24
N GLY A 169 3.23 -15.47 9.40
CA GLY A 169 3.39 -15.72 7.97
C GLY A 169 2.05 -15.83 7.26
N SER A 170 2.05 -16.15 5.96
CA SER A 170 0.82 -16.25 5.15
C SER A 170 -0.18 -17.28 5.69
N ASN A 171 0.29 -18.43 6.17
CA ASN A 171 -0.57 -19.50 6.69
C ASN A 171 -0.33 -19.80 8.18
N THR A 172 0.30 -18.89 8.91
CA THR A 172 0.77 -19.17 10.28
C THR A 172 0.48 -18.02 11.24
N CYS A 173 -0.28 -18.34 12.28
CA CYS A 173 -0.61 -17.45 13.40
C CYS A 173 0.10 -17.90 14.68
N CYS A 174 0.23 -17.00 15.66
CA CYS A 174 0.93 -17.26 16.91
C CYS A 174 0.23 -16.63 18.13
N LYS A 175 0.40 -17.25 19.29
CA LYS A 175 -0.19 -16.82 20.58
C LYS A 175 0.53 -15.63 21.20
N LYS A 176 1.86 -15.54 21.05
CA LYS A 176 2.70 -14.54 21.71
C LYS A 176 3.97 -14.25 20.92
N LYS A 177 4.38 -12.98 20.87
CA LYS A 177 5.69 -12.56 20.33
C LYS A 177 6.83 -12.84 21.35
N PRO A 178 8.04 -13.21 20.89
CA PRO A 178 8.39 -13.56 19.52
C PRO A 178 7.79 -14.92 19.13
N CYS A 179 7.31 -15.06 17.88
CA CYS A 179 6.66 -16.27 17.36
C CYS A 179 7.68 -17.40 17.05
N LEU A 180 8.53 -17.76 18.01
CA LEU A 180 9.61 -18.73 17.85
C LEU A 180 9.32 -20.07 18.53
N ASN A 181 8.39 -20.09 19.49
CA ASN A 181 8.06 -21.31 20.24
C ASN A 181 6.99 -22.12 19.49
N PRO A 182 7.29 -23.32 18.96
CA PRO A 182 6.37 -24.13 18.14
C PRO A 182 5.02 -24.42 18.81
N PHE A 183 4.96 -24.50 20.15
CA PHE A 183 3.70 -24.73 20.88
C PHE A 183 2.76 -23.51 20.87
N ASN A 184 3.28 -22.34 20.49
CA ASN A 184 2.54 -21.11 20.36
C ASN A 184 2.25 -20.74 18.90
N LEU A 185 2.57 -21.59 17.92
CA LEU A 185 2.20 -21.39 16.52
C LEU A 185 1.06 -22.32 16.13
N GLN A 186 0.25 -21.86 15.18
CA GLN A 186 -0.74 -22.66 14.50
C GLN A 186 -0.68 -22.32 13.01
N SER A 187 -0.55 -23.35 12.20
CA SER A 187 -0.62 -23.24 10.75
C SER A 187 -1.82 -24.02 10.22
N SER A 188 -2.51 -23.45 9.25
CA SER A 188 -3.64 -24.09 8.58
C SER A 188 -3.66 -23.70 7.12
N GLY A 189 -3.81 -24.69 6.23
CA GLY A 189 -3.84 -24.49 4.77
C GLY A 189 -2.47 -24.43 4.11
N VAL A 190 -2.49 -24.41 2.77
CA VAL A 190 -1.33 -24.25 1.88
C VAL A 190 -1.72 -23.28 0.78
N GLY A 191 -0.91 -22.25 0.52
CA GLY A 191 -1.26 -21.23 -0.46
C GLY A 191 -2.42 -20.34 0.03
N CYS A 192 -3.48 -20.25 -0.77
CA CYS A 192 -4.66 -19.38 -0.52
C CYS A 192 -5.81 -20.09 0.21
N ASP A 193 -5.51 -21.12 1.01
CA ASP A 193 -6.47 -21.86 1.83
C ASP A 193 -6.17 -21.67 3.32
N GLY A 194 -7.11 -22.01 4.21
CA GLY A 194 -6.89 -21.98 5.65
C GLY A 194 -6.63 -20.56 6.16
N TYR A 195 -5.43 -20.30 6.69
CA TYR A 195 -5.06 -18.96 7.20
C TYR A 195 -4.51 -18.01 6.13
N GLY A 196 -4.30 -18.53 4.91
CA GLY A 196 -3.84 -17.80 3.74
C GLY A 196 -4.95 -17.12 2.94
N ILE A 197 -6.16 -17.04 3.48
CA ILE A 197 -7.29 -16.32 2.87
C ILE A 197 -7.20 -14.82 3.20
N GLY A 198 -7.63 -13.98 2.26
CA GLY A 198 -7.81 -12.53 2.37
C GLY A 198 -9.29 -12.22 2.36
#